data_AF-A0A3D5NS37-F1
#
_entry.id   AF-A0A3D5NS37-F1
#
_cell.length_a   1.000
_cell.length_b   1.000
_cell.length_c   1.000
_cell.angle_alpha   90.00
_cell.angle_beta   90.00
_cell.angle_gamma   90.00
#
_symmetry.space_group_name_H-M   'P 1'
#
loop_
_entity.id
_entity.type
_entity.pdbx_description
1 polymer ?
#
loop_
_entity_poly.entity_id
_entity_poly.type
_entity_poly.pdbx_seq_one_letter_code
_entity_poly.pdbx_strand_id
1 'polypeptide(L)'
;ITITYMSSGVCNHMIFNAEMRNQVEREEVIELELVRSYKNIKDDIIHLEYQPKINAKTNQIVGFEALARMNSKKLGFVSPAEFI
;
A
#
# COMPACT_ATOMS: atom_id res chain seq x y z
N ILE A 1 15.39 2.74 21.65
CA ILE A 1 14.96 3.73 22.68
C ILE A 1 13.69 3.19 23.28
N THR A 2 13.80 2.49 24.41
CA THR A 2 12.65 1.99 25.18
C THR A 2 12.40 3.01 26.27
N ILE A 3 11.31 3.77 26.19
CA ILE A 3 10.98 4.74 27.23
C ILE A 3 10.01 4.08 28.20
N THR A 4 10.54 3.64 29.33
CA THR A 4 9.76 3.24 30.51
C THR A 4 9.35 4.51 31.25
N TYR A 5 8.06 4.65 31.55
CA TYR A 5 7.59 5.61 32.56
C TYR A 5 6.51 4.95 33.41
N MET A 6 6.70 4.93 34.72
CA MET A 6 5.62 4.75 35.69
C MET A 6 5.43 6.06 36.44
N SER A 7 4.23 6.62 36.36
CA SER A 7 3.68 7.53 37.36
C SER A 7 2.17 7.60 37.18
N SER A 8 1.47 7.22 38.24
CA SER A 8 0.05 7.34 38.55
C SER A 8 -0.83 8.20 37.63
N GLY A 9 -1.90 7.57 37.10
CA GLY A 9 -3.06 8.25 36.52
C GLY A 9 -3.30 7.86 35.07
N VAL A 10 -4.14 6.84 34.84
CA VAL A 10 -4.67 6.35 33.55
C VAL A 10 -3.96 6.91 32.31
N CYS A 11 -2.71 6.49 32.10
CA CYS A 11 -1.93 6.84 30.91
C CYS A 11 -2.19 5.79 29.84
N ASN A 12 -2.75 6.20 28.70
CA ASN A 12 -2.76 5.40 27.48
C ASN A 12 -1.31 5.23 27.01
N HIS A 13 -0.64 4.16 27.46
CA HIS A 13 0.69 3.81 26.99
C HIS A 13 0.61 3.34 25.54
N MET A 14 1.03 4.20 24.62
CA MET A 14 1.28 3.80 23.23
C MET A 14 2.76 3.41 23.14
N ILE A 15 3.03 2.11 23.07
CA ILE A 15 4.40 1.62 22.87
C ILE A 15 4.74 1.88 21.41
N PHE A 16 5.56 2.91 21.15
CA PHE A 16 6.11 3.16 19.82
C PHE A 16 7.16 2.08 19.51
N ASN A 17 6.68 0.93 19.03
CA ASN A 17 7.53 -0.18 18.64
C ASN A 17 8.16 0.08 17.26
N ALA A 18 9.19 -0.68 16.91
CA ALA A 18 9.88 -0.51 15.62
C ALA A 18 8.96 -0.77 14.42
N GLU A 19 7.96 -1.65 14.59
CA GLU A 19 6.97 -1.98 13.56
C GLU A 19 6.08 -0.79 13.22
N MET A 20 5.60 -0.06 14.22
CA MET A 20 4.83 1.18 14.02
C MET A 20 5.64 2.22 13.25
N ARG A 21 6.93 2.39 13.57
CA ARG A 21 7.80 3.30 12.81
C ARG A 21 7.95 2.84 11.36
N ASN A 22 8.17 1.55 11.13
CA ASN A 22 8.32 1.01 9.78
C ASN A 22 7.03 1.17 8.96
N GLN A 23 5.87 1.02 9.60
CA GLN A 23 4.58 1.24 8.95
C GLN A 23 4.42 2.70 8.51
N VAL A 24 4.70 3.65 9.41
CA VAL A 24 4.62 5.09 9.08
C VAL A 24 5.60 5.46 7.98
N GLU A 25 6.85 4.98 8.03
CA GLU A 25 7.83 5.24 6.97
C GLU A 25 7.38 4.65 5.63
N ARG A 26 6.76 3.46 5.65
CA ARG A 26 6.24 2.83 4.44
C ARG A 26 5.09 3.63 3.82
N GLU A 27 4.14 4.08 4.64
CA GLU A 27 3.03 4.93 4.21
C GLU A 27 3.53 6.24 3.58
N GLU A 28 4.50 6.91 4.23
CA GLU A 28 5.10 8.15 3.71
C GLU A 28 5.79 7.93 2.35
N VAL A 29 6.53 6.82 2.19
CA VAL A 29 7.18 6.48 0.92
C VAL A 29 6.14 6.28 -0.19
N ILE A 30 5.06 5.55 0.08
CA ILE A 30 4.00 5.28 -0.90
C ILE A 30 3.37 6.61 -1.35
N GLU A 31 2.99 7.48 -0.42
CA GLU A 31 2.38 8.79 -0.73
C GLU A 31 3.29 9.63 -1.63
N LEU A 32 4.58 9.74 -1.27
CA LEU A 32 5.54 10.53 -2.03
C LEU A 32 5.74 9.99 -3.45
N GLU A 33 5.78 8.68 -3.62
CA GLU A 33 5.92 8.05 -4.93
C GLU A 33 4.67 8.24 -5.80
N LEU A 34 3.47 8.13 -5.23
CA LEU A 34 2.19 8.40 -5.94
C LEU A 34 2.11 9.85 -6.43
N VAL A 35 2.46 10.82 -5.56
CA VAL A 35 2.45 12.24 -5.94
C VAL A 35 3.47 12.52 -7.05
N ARG A 36 4.63 11.86 -7.00
CA ARG A 36 5.67 12.01 -8.02
C ARG A 36 5.24 11.41 -9.36
N SER A 37 4.69 10.20 -9.38
CA SER A 37 4.24 9.55 -10.61
C SER A 37 3.11 10.32 -11.29
N TYR A 38 2.18 10.88 -10.50
CA TYR A 38 1.14 11.76 -11.03
C TYR A 38 1.71 13.03 -11.67
N LYS A 39 2.70 13.66 -11.03
CA LYS A 39 3.34 14.90 -11.53
C LYS A 39 4.30 14.66 -12.69
N ASN A 40 4.87 13.47 -12.81
CA ASN A 40 5.89 13.13 -13.78
C ASN A 40 5.57 11.78 -14.43
N ILE A 41 4.95 11.84 -15.62
CA ILE A 41 4.45 10.70 -16.40
C ILE A 41 5.55 9.65 -16.72
N LYS A 42 6.84 9.97 -16.50
CA LYS A 42 7.95 9.06 -16.75
C LYS A 42 8.17 7.99 -15.67
N ASP A 43 7.60 8.14 -14.48
CA ASP A 43 7.70 7.12 -13.42
C ASP A 43 6.48 6.21 -13.46
N ASP A 44 6.58 5.16 -14.28
CA ASP A 44 5.54 4.14 -14.50
C ASP A 44 5.51 3.14 -13.33
N ILE A 45 5.19 3.63 -12.13
CA ILE A 45 5.10 2.80 -10.92
C ILE A 45 3.71 2.16 -10.79
N ILE A 46 2.68 2.69 -11.44
CA ILE A 46 1.32 2.14 -11.45
C ILE A 46 1.02 1.56 -12.83
N HIS A 47 0.61 0.31 -12.88
CA HIS A 47 0.20 -0.38 -14.10
C HIS A 47 -1.11 -1.13 -13.90
N LEU A 48 -1.74 -1.54 -15.00
CA LEU A 48 -2.97 -2.33 -14.99
C LEU A 48 -2.67 -3.80 -15.27
N GLU A 49 -3.15 -4.67 -14.39
CA GLU A 49 -3.33 -6.08 -14.68
C GLU A 49 -4.79 -6.36 -15.05
N TYR A 50 -5.05 -7.43 -15.79
CA TYR A 50 -6.39 -7.79 -16.23
C TYR A 50 -6.78 -9.18 -15.75
N GLN A 51 -7.89 -9.26 -15.02
CA GLN A 51 -8.45 -10.53 -14.59
C GLN A 51 -9.69 -10.89 -15.44
N PRO A 52 -9.69 -12.04 -16.14
CA PRO A 52 -10.84 -12.45 -16.96
C PRO A 52 -12.04 -12.79 -16.09
N LYS A 53 -13.24 -12.37 -16.53
CA LYS A 53 -14.54 -12.79 -16.00
C LYS A 53 -15.10 -13.89 -16.88
N ILE A 54 -15.33 -15.06 -16.29
CA ILE A 54 -15.82 -16.24 -17.00
C ILE A 54 -17.30 -16.44 -16.69
N ASN A 55 -18.11 -16.68 -17.71
CA ASN A 55 -19.47 -17.17 -17.53
C ASN A 55 -19.44 -18.63 -17.08
N ALA A 56 -19.85 -18.91 -15.84
CA ALA A 56 -19.79 -20.24 -15.25
C ALA A 56 -20.63 -21.31 -16.00
N LYS A 57 -21.65 -20.92 -16.77
CA LYS A 57 -22.50 -21.86 -17.53
C LYS A 57 -21.91 -22.20 -18.89
N THR A 58 -21.34 -21.22 -19.59
CA THR A 58 -20.83 -21.40 -20.96
C THR A 58 -19.30 -21.57 -21.01
N ASN A 59 -18.61 -21.34 -19.89
CA ASN A 59 -17.16 -21.31 -19.75
C ASN A 59 -16.47 -20.32 -20.71
N GLN A 60 -17.18 -19.28 -21.14
CA GLN A 60 -16.67 -18.26 -22.05
C GLN A 60 -16.25 -17.00 -21.27
N ILE A 61 -15.23 -16.31 -21.77
CA ILE A 61 -14.83 -14.99 -21.28
C ILE A 61 -15.93 -13.99 -21.66
N VAL A 62 -16.48 -13.30 -20.66
CA VAL A 62 -17.51 -12.26 -20.84
C VAL A 62 -17.00 -10.85 -20.59
N GLY A 63 -15.78 -10.73 -20.08
CA GLY A 63 -15.13 -9.44 -19.85
C GLY A 63 -13.85 -9.56 -19.04
N PHE A 64 -13.28 -8.42 -18.69
CA PHE A 64 -12.09 -8.33 -17.86
C PHE A 64 -12.27 -7.27 -16.78
N GLU A 65 -11.73 -7.53 -15.61
CA GLU A 65 -11.51 -6.51 -14.59
C GLU A 65 -10.13 -5.90 -14.78
N ALA A 66 -10.06 -4.57 -14.84
CA ALA A 66 -8.79 -3.86 -14.82
C ALA A 66 -8.42 -3.60 -13.35
N LEU A 67 -7.28 -4.12 -12.92
CA LEU A 67 -6.79 -4.05 -11.55
C LEU A 67 -5.52 -3.21 -11.50
N ALA A 68 -5.54 -2.12 -10.73
CA ALA A 68 -4.35 -1.32 -10.49
C ALA A 68 -3.32 -2.10 -9.66
N ARG A 69 -2.05 -1.94 -10.05
CA ARG A 69 -0.89 -2.52 -9.38
C ARG A 69 0.19 -1.47 -9.25
N MET A 70 0.85 -1.45 -8.10
CA MET A 70 1.97 -0.56 -7.84
C MET A 70 3.24 -1.36 -7.64
N ASN A 71 4.29 -0.99 -8.39
CA ASN A 71 5.64 -1.51 -8.20
C ASN A 71 6.59 -0.34 -7.93
N SER A 72 6.91 -0.15 -6.66
CA SER A 72 7.84 0.84 -6.18
C SER A 72 9.28 0.40 -6.44
N LYS A 73 10.13 1.33 -6.85
CA LYS A 73 11.59 1.08 -6.94
C LYS A 73 12.21 0.81 -5.58
N LYS A 74 11.66 1.39 -4.49
CA LYS A 74 12.15 1.24 -3.12
C LYS A 74 11.49 0.07 -2.38
N LEU A 75 10.18 -0.11 -2.54
CA LEU A 75 9.39 -1.09 -1.78
C LEU A 75 9.06 -2.37 -2.54
N GLY A 76 9.31 -2.41 -3.86
CA GLY A 76 8.88 -3.49 -4.73
C GLY A 76 7.37 -3.49 -4.91
N PHE A 77 6.77 -4.68 -4.92
CA PHE A 77 5.32 -4.82 -5.00
C PHE A 77 4.64 -4.18 -3.77
N VAL A 78 3.71 -3.26 -4.03
CA VAL A 78 2.88 -2.63 -3.00
C VAL A 78 1.46 -3.16 -3.15
N SER A 79 0.87 -3.60 -2.03
CA SER A 79 -0.49 -4.14 -2.05
C SER A 79 -1.47 -3.05 -2.48
N PRO A 80 -2.47 -3.37 -3.34
CA PRO A 80 -3.54 -2.43 -3.69
C PRO A 80 -4.24 -1.79 -2.48
N ALA A 81 -4.33 -2.52 -1.36
CA ALA A 81 -4.94 -2.00 -0.14
C ALA A 81 -4.10 -0.92 0.57
N GLU A 82 -2.83 -0.72 0.19
CA GLU A 82 -1.94 0.25 0.82
C GLU A 82 -1.89 1.60 0.06
N PHE A 83 -2.39 1.66 -1.18
CA PHE A 83 -2.29 2.87 -2.02
C PHE A 83 -3.63 3.38 -2.59
N ILE A 84 -4.72 2.61 -2.44
CA ILE A 84 -6.09 2.98 -2.83
C ILE A 84 -6.82 3.52 -1.61
#